data_AF-A0AAV8EC40-F1
#
_entry.id   AF-A0AAV8EC40-F1
#
_cell.length_a   1.000
_cell.length_b   1.000
_cell.length_c   1.000
_cell.angle_alpha   90.00
_cell.angle_beta   90.00
_cell.angle_gamma   90.00
#
_symmetry.space_group_name_H-M   'P 1'
#
loop_
_entity.id
_entity.type
_entity.pdbx_description
1 polymer ?
#
loop_
_entity_poly.entity_id
_entity_poly.type
_entity_poly.pdbx_seq_one_letter_code
_entity_poly.pdbx_strand_id
1 'polypeptide(L)'
;MDLNHLGGTFGGARKPTPFLCLLFKMLQIQLNKDIVVEFIKNEDYKYVRVLGAFYLRLTASVSDVYLYLEPLYNDYHKLNDGSFSLTHVDEFIDEILTIDYSCNIALPHVQKRSNLEAYGILDPRRSALEDDFEEDEEDKDDNHDARPMDTDDRHKEYYRGRSLARDRERDRDRERQR
;
A
#
# COMPACT_ATOMS: atom_id res chain seq x y z
N MET A 1 -17.92 -9.96 16.69
CA MET A 1 -16.78 -9.26 17.31
C MET A 1 -16.13 -8.53 16.18
N ASP A 2 -16.23 -7.22 16.18
CA ASP A 2 -15.87 -6.43 15.00
C ASP A 2 -14.45 -5.92 15.22
N LEU A 3 -13.52 -6.44 14.42
CA LEU A 3 -12.14 -5.97 14.37
C LEU A 3 -12.12 -4.56 13.79
N ASN A 4 -11.62 -3.61 14.57
CA ASN A 4 -11.62 -2.18 14.23
C ASN A 4 -10.24 -1.52 14.35
N HIS A 5 -9.25 -2.22 14.93
CA HIS A 5 -7.87 -1.77 14.98
C HIS A 5 -6.92 -2.97 15.04
N LEU A 6 -5.72 -2.74 14.53
CA LEU A 6 -4.55 -3.59 14.70
C LEU A 6 -3.79 -3.16 15.96
N GLY A 7 -2.92 -4.03 16.49
CA GLY A 7 -2.03 -3.68 17.60
C GLY A 7 -1.77 -4.87 18.52
N GLY A 8 -0.76 -4.73 19.39
CA GLY A 8 -0.37 -5.76 20.35
C GLY A 8 -1.06 -5.62 21.71
N THR A 9 -0.34 -5.02 22.65
CA THR A 9 -0.85 -4.71 24.00
C THR A 9 -0.90 -3.21 24.23
N PHE A 10 -1.93 -2.71 24.90
CA PHE A 10 -2.11 -1.28 25.15
C PHE A 10 -2.26 -0.95 26.64
N GLY A 11 -1.89 0.29 26.98
CA GLY A 11 -1.96 0.86 28.32
C GLY A 11 -0.94 0.30 29.32
N GLY A 12 -0.83 0.93 30.49
CA GLY A 12 0.13 0.53 31.54
C GLY A 12 -0.10 -0.88 32.12
N ALA A 13 -1.31 -1.42 31.96
CA ALA A 13 -1.66 -2.78 32.38
C ALA A 13 -1.41 -3.84 31.30
N ARG A 14 -0.82 -3.48 30.13
CA ARG A 14 -0.52 -4.36 28.99
C ARG A 14 -1.71 -5.24 28.58
N LYS A 15 -2.88 -4.61 28.42
CA LYS A 15 -4.09 -5.34 27.98
C LYS A 15 -3.94 -5.74 26.51
N PRO A 16 -4.22 -7.00 26.13
CA PRO A 16 -4.14 -7.41 24.73
C PRO A 16 -5.27 -6.78 23.92
N THR A 17 -4.99 -6.38 22.68
CA THR A 17 -6.02 -5.96 21.72
C THR A 17 -6.89 -7.16 21.30
N PRO A 18 -8.11 -6.92 20.79
CA PRO A 18 -8.92 -7.97 20.17
C PRO A 18 -8.20 -8.67 19.00
N PHE A 19 -7.40 -7.91 18.23
CA PHE A 19 -6.55 -8.45 17.16
C PHE A 19 -5.58 -9.51 17.69
N LEU A 20 -4.81 -9.16 18.73
CA LEU A 20 -3.86 -10.07 19.37
C LEU A 20 -4.57 -11.31 19.96
N CYS A 21 -5.74 -11.11 20.58
CA CYS A 21 -6.53 -12.22 21.13
C CYS A 21 -6.99 -13.20 20.05
N LEU A 22 -7.47 -12.69 18.91
CA LEU A 22 -7.94 -13.53 17.80
C LEU A 22 -6.78 -14.27 17.14
N LEU A 23 -5.65 -13.59 16.94
CA LEU A 23 -4.44 -14.22 16.44
C LEU A 23 -4.01 -15.38 17.35
N PHE A 24 -3.95 -15.15 18.66
CA PHE A 24 -3.59 -16.18 19.62
C PHE A 24 -4.60 -17.34 19.60
N LYS A 25 -5.89 -17.04 19.37
CA LYS A 25 -6.91 -18.08 19.25
C LYS A 25 -6.74 -18.91 17.98
N MET A 26 -6.39 -18.29 16.85
CA MET A 26 -6.05 -18.99 15.60
C MET A 26 -4.85 -19.91 15.79
N LEU A 27 -3.82 -19.46 16.52
CA LEU A 27 -2.67 -20.29 16.89
C LEU A 27 -3.08 -21.47 17.78
N GLN A 28 -3.95 -21.24 18.76
CA GLN A 28 -4.43 -22.29 19.66
C GLN A 28 -5.21 -23.38 18.92
N ILE A 29 -6.03 -23.01 17.94
CA ILE A 29 -6.84 -23.97 17.16
C ILE A 29 -6.10 -24.53 15.94
N GLN A 30 -4.88 -24.06 15.66
CA GLN A 30 -4.10 -24.41 14.47
C GLN A 30 -4.93 -24.37 13.19
N LEU A 31 -5.32 -23.17 12.78
CA LEU A 31 -6.15 -22.99 11.60
C LEU A 31 -5.47 -23.57 10.34
N ASN A 32 -6.23 -24.29 9.53
CA ASN A 32 -5.75 -24.87 8.27
C ASN A 32 -5.30 -23.77 7.30
N LYS A 33 -4.21 -24.04 6.57
CA LYS A 33 -3.63 -23.11 5.59
C LYS A 33 -4.66 -22.62 4.57
N ASP A 34 -5.54 -23.48 4.07
CA ASP A 34 -6.55 -23.10 3.07
C ASP A 34 -7.51 -22.01 3.59
N ILE A 35 -7.92 -22.12 4.86
CA ILE A 35 -8.81 -21.12 5.48
C ILE A 35 -8.07 -19.79 5.66
N VAL A 36 -6.78 -19.83 6.02
CA VAL A 36 -5.94 -18.63 6.14
C VAL A 36 -5.78 -17.94 4.79
N VAL A 37 -5.58 -18.71 3.72
CA VAL A 37 -5.49 -18.18 2.35
C VAL A 37 -6.82 -17.54 1.94
N GLU A 38 -7.96 -18.12 2.29
CA GLU A 38 -9.28 -17.50 2.08
C GLU A 38 -9.44 -16.20 2.87
N PHE A 39 -8.91 -16.12 4.10
CA PHE A 39 -8.89 -14.87 4.86
C PHE A 39 -8.06 -13.79 4.18
N ILE A 40 -6.90 -14.16 3.62
CA ILE A 40 -6.02 -13.23 2.89
C ILE A 40 -6.70 -12.73 1.61
N LYS A 41 -7.34 -13.62 0.85
CA LYS A 41 -8.04 -13.26 -0.39
C LYS A 41 -9.26 -12.37 -0.17
N ASN A 42 -9.84 -12.35 1.02
CA ASN A 42 -11.00 -11.52 1.33
C ASN A 42 -10.67 -10.01 1.28
N GLU A 43 -11.27 -9.29 0.33
CA GLU A 43 -11.09 -7.82 0.15
C GLU A 43 -12.04 -6.99 1.02
N ASP A 44 -13.21 -7.53 1.36
CA ASP A 44 -14.26 -6.80 2.09
C ASP A 44 -13.84 -6.50 3.54
N TYR A 45 -13.04 -7.39 4.14
CA TYR A 45 -12.63 -7.31 5.54
C TYR A 45 -11.11 -7.15 5.69
N LYS A 46 -10.63 -5.93 5.49
CA LYS A 46 -9.19 -5.57 5.63
C LYS A 46 -8.50 -6.09 6.90
N TYR A 47 -9.17 -6.07 8.06
CA TYR A 47 -8.57 -6.56 9.31
C TYR A 47 -8.48 -8.09 9.37
N VAL A 48 -9.40 -8.81 8.71
CA VAL A 48 -9.36 -10.28 8.59
C VAL A 48 -8.24 -10.68 7.64
N ARG A 49 -8.08 -9.95 6.53
CA ARG A 49 -6.95 -10.10 5.61
C ARG A 49 -5.62 -9.96 6.32
N VAL A 50 -5.44 -8.86 7.05
CA VAL A 50 -4.21 -8.61 7.81
C VAL A 50 -3.98 -9.65 8.91
N LEU A 51 -5.05 -10.10 9.59
CA LEU A 51 -4.97 -11.16 10.59
C LEU A 51 -4.50 -12.49 9.97
N GLY A 52 -5.02 -12.84 8.79
CA GLY A 52 -4.59 -13.99 8.01
C GLY A 52 -3.12 -13.89 7.60
N ALA A 53 -2.71 -12.72 7.10
CA ALA A 53 -1.33 -12.45 6.74
C ALA A 53 -0.37 -12.61 7.93
N PHE A 54 -0.72 -12.06 9.09
CA PHE A 54 0.08 -12.17 10.31
C PHE A 54 0.18 -13.61 10.82
N TYR A 55 -0.92 -14.37 10.76
CA TYR A 55 -0.92 -15.79 11.12
C TYR A 55 -0.04 -16.61 10.17
N LEU A 56 -0.14 -16.35 8.86
CA LEU A 56 0.69 -17.01 7.85
C LEU A 56 2.18 -16.75 8.12
N ARG A 57 2.53 -15.50 8.42
CA ARG A 57 3.91 -15.10 8.75
C ARG A 57 4.51 -15.84 9.94
N LEU A 58 3.68 -16.22 10.92
CA LEU A 58 4.12 -16.94 12.13
C LEU A 58 4.25 -18.45 11.93
N THR A 59 3.49 -19.05 11.02
CA THR A 59 3.29 -20.50 10.97
C THR A 59 3.71 -21.15 9.67
N ALA A 60 3.75 -20.41 8.56
CA ALA A 60 4.02 -20.96 7.24
C ALA A 60 5.51 -21.05 6.92
N SER A 61 5.82 -21.79 5.85
CA SER A 61 7.17 -21.86 5.29
C SER A 61 7.57 -20.52 4.67
N VAL A 62 8.86 -20.21 4.64
CA VAL A 62 9.37 -18.94 4.10
C VAL A 62 8.91 -18.71 2.65
N SER A 63 8.89 -19.76 1.83
CA SER A 63 8.42 -19.68 0.44
C SER A 63 6.95 -19.29 0.35
N ASP A 64 6.10 -19.90 1.18
CA ASP A 64 4.67 -19.57 1.23
C ASP A 64 4.42 -18.15 1.73
N VAL A 65 5.20 -17.71 2.73
CA VAL A 65 5.10 -16.35 3.27
C VAL A 65 5.29 -15.34 2.15
N TYR A 66 6.35 -15.45 1.35
CA TYR A 66 6.55 -14.52 0.22
C TYR A 66 5.46 -14.68 -0.85
N LEU A 67 5.10 -15.91 -1.23
CA LEU A 67 4.11 -16.15 -2.28
C LEU A 67 2.73 -15.53 -1.99
N TYR A 68 2.26 -15.60 -0.75
CA TYR A 68 0.92 -15.12 -0.39
C TYR A 68 0.91 -13.68 0.15
N LEU A 69 2.01 -13.19 0.72
CA LEU A 69 2.06 -11.84 1.26
C LEU A 69 2.45 -10.80 0.21
N GLU A 70 3.26 -11.16 -0.80
CA GLU A 70 3.68 -10.19 -1.81
C GLU A 70 2.56 -9.56 -2.64
N PRO A 71 1.50 -10.30 -3.03
CA PRO A 71 0.35 -9.68 -3.69
C PRO A 71 -0.35 -8.61 -2.85
N LEU A 72 -0.21 -8.66 -1.52
CA LEU A 72 -0.80 -7.67 -0.62
C LEU A 72 -0.06 -6.33 -0.61
N TYR A 73 1.11 -6.21 -1.26
CA TYR A 73 1.74 -4.90 -1.49
C TYR A 73 0.90 -3.98 -2.38
N ASN A 74 -0.05 -4.53 -3.14
CA ASN A 74 -0.97 -3.75 -3.96
C ASN A 74 -2.23 -3.32 -3.16
N ASP A 75 -2.31 -3.66 -1.87
CA ASP A 75 -3.41 -3.29 -1.00
C ASP A 75 -3.06 -2.01 -0.21
N TYR A 76 -3.68 -0.89 -0.60
CA TYR A 76 -3.50 0.43 0.02
C TYR A 76 -4.61 0.78 1.03
N HIS A 77 -5.36 -0.21 1.54
CA HIS A 77 -6.41 0.07 2.52
C HIS A 77 -5.82 0.64 3.81
N LYS A 78 -6.45 1.71 4.30
CA LYS A 78 -6.06 2.35 5.56
C LYS A 78 -6.39 1.46 6.75
N LEU A 79 -5.41 1.24 7.61
CA LEU A 79 -5.50 0.57 8.89
C LEU A 79 -5.40 1.58 10.04
N ASN A 80 -5.93 1.17 11.19
CA ASN A 80 -5.86 1.94 12.42
C ASN A 80 -5.16 1.07 13.46
N ASP A 81 -4.12 1.58 14.11
CA ASP A 81 -3.35 0.88 15.15
C ASP A 81 -3.92 1.12 16.57
N GLY A 82 -5.10 1.75 16.67
CA GLY A 82 -5.80 1.99 17.93
C GLY A 82 -5.19 3.11 18.79
N SER A 83 -3.97 3.55 18.49
CA SER A 83 -3.24 4.63 19.15
C SER A 83 -3.33 5.98 18.42
N PHE A 84 -4.30 6.13 17.51
CA PHE A 84 -4.53 7.28 16.62
C PHE A 84 -3.53 7.44 15.46
N SER A 85 -2.63 6.49 15.25
CA SER A 85 -1.84 6.39 14.01
C SER A 85 -2.65 5.68 12.91
N LEU A 86 -2.54 6.24 11.70
CA LEU A 86 -3.05 5.65 10.47
C LEU A 86 -1.88 4.97 9.77
N THR A 87 -2.03 3.69 9.43
CA THR A 87 -1.08 2.92 8.62
C THR A 87 -1.79 2.37 7.39
N HIS A 88 -1.06 1.76 6.47
CA HIS A 88 -1.63 1.08 5.32
C HIS A 88 -1.36 -0.44 5.37
N VAL A 89 -2.11 -1.23 4.59
CA VAL A 89 -1.92 -2.68 4.55
C VAL A 89 -0.55 -3.03 4.00
N ASP A 90 -0.17 -2.50 2.84
CA ASP A 90 1.17 -2.63 2.24
C ASP A 90 2.32 -2.30 3.21
N GLU A 91 2.23 -1.17 3.94
CA GLU A 91 3.20 -0.78 4.97
C GLU A 91 3.31 -1.84 6.08
N PHE A 92 2.17 -2.36 6.52
CA PHE A 92 2.13 -3.40 7.55
C PHE A 92 2.70 -4.73 7.04
N ILE A 93 2.43 -5.09 5.78
CA ILE A 93 2.99 -6.28 5.14
C ILE A 93 4.52 -6.17 5.01
N ASP A 94 5.03 -4.98 4.69
CA ASP A 94 6.46 -4.73 4.67
C ASP A 94 7.08 -4.89 6.07
N GLU A 95 6.43 -4.33 7.09
CA GLU A 95 6.88 -4.40 8.47
C GLU A 95 7.06 -5.85 8.94
N ILE A 96 6.09 -6.72 8.65
CA ILE A 96 6.14 -8.13 9.08
C ILE A 96 7.12 -8.98 8.27
N LEU A 97 7.50 -8.56 7.05
CA LEU A 97 8.47 -9.24 6.22
C LEU A 97 9.91 -8.81 6.51
N THR A 98 10.11 -7.57 6.96
CA THR A 98 11.45 -6.97 7.15
C THR A 98 11.90 -6.95 8.61
N ILE A 99 10.98 -6.79 9.56
CA ILE A 99 11.28 -6.64 10.99
C ILE A 99 11.05 -7.96 11.73
N ASP A 100 11.88 -8.25 12.73
CA ASP A 100 11.79 -9.46 13.57
C ASP A 100 10.85 -9.30 14.79
N TYR A 101 10.23 -8.13 14.97
CA TYR A 101 9.35 -7.84 16.10
C TYR A 101 8.25 -6.86 15.69
N SER A 102 6.99 -7.29 15.77
CA SER A 102 5.81 -6.48 15.46
C SER A 102 4.63 -6.86 16.36
N CYS A 103 3.70 -5.93 16.62
CA CYS A 103 2.51 -6.16 17.45
C CYS A 103 2.78 -6.81 18.82
N ASN A 104 3.89 -6.43 19.47
CA ASN A 104 4.40 -7.04 20.71
C ASN A 104 4.74 -8.54 20.64
N ILE A 105 4.92 -9.09 19.44
CA ILE A 105 5.29 -10.49 19.18
C ILE A 105 6.65 -10.50 18.48
N ALA A 106 7.54 -11.39 18.94
CA ALA A 106 8.76 -11.71 18.21
C ALA A 106 8.42 -12.67 17.07
N LEU A 107 8.72 -12.26 15.84
CA LEU A 107 8.45 -13.05 14.64
C LEU A 107 9.56 -14.08 14.44
N PRO A 108 9.26 -15.30 13.94
CA PRO A 108 10.29 -16.23 13.52
C PRO A 108 11.19 -15.60 12.46
N HIS A 109 12.50 -15.78 12.59
CA HIS A 109 13.45 -15.23 11.65
C HIS A 109 13.20 -15.76 10.23
N VAL A 110 13.13 -14.86 9.26
CA VAL A 110 12.93 -15.17 7.84
C VAL A 110 14.18 -14.75 7.07
N GLN A 111 14.62 -15.63 6.17
CA GLN A 111 15.75 -15.35 5.29
C GLN A 111 15.37 -14.27 4.28
N LYS A 112 16.29 -13.33 4.06
CA LYS A 112 16.11 -12.28 3.05
C LYS A 112 15.80 -12.88 1.68
N ARG A 113 14.90 -12.24 0.95
CA ARG A 113 14.46 -12.67 -0.38
C ARG A 113 15.63 -12.94 -1.35
N SER A 114 16.63 -12.05 -1.40
CA SER A 114 17.79 -12.20 -2.29
C SER A 114 18.56 -13.51 -2.08
N ASN A 115 18.57 -14.04 -0.85
CA ASN A 115 19.20 -15.32 -0.58
C ASN A 115 18.38 -16.48 -1.17
N LEU A 116 17.04 -16.40 -1.07
CA LEU A 116 16.14 -17.44 -1.58
C LEU A 116 16.12 -17.48 -3.11
N GLU A 117 16.21 -16.32 -3.76
CA GLU A 117 16.39 -16.21 -5.21
C GLU A 117 17.73 -16.82 -5.64
N ALA A 118 18.82 -16.54 -4.90
CA ALA A 118 20.13 -17.13 -5.19
C ALA A 118 20.16 -18.67 -5.05
N TYR A 119 19.34 -19.23 -4.15
CA TYR A 119 19.16 -20.68 -4.02
C TYR A 119 18.15 -21.27 -5.01
N GLY A 120 17.46 -20.45 -5.80
CA GLY A 120 16.41 -20.89 -6.73
C GLY A 120 15.17 -21.45 -6.03
N ILE A 121 14.94 -21.08 -4.76
CA ILE A 121 13.75 -21.48 -4.00
C ILE A 121 12.56 -20.59 -4.34
N LEU A 122 12.83 -19.33 -4.70
CA LEU A 122 11.85 -18.35 -5.17
C LEU A 122 12.28 -17.81 -6.52
N ASP A 123 11.28 -17.60 -7.38
CA ASP A 123 11.48 -16.87 -8.64
C ASP A 123 11.73 -15.38 -8.36
N PRO A 124 12.41 -14.66 -9.28
CA PRO A 124 12.54 -13.21 -9.21
C PRO A 124 11.17 -12.56 -9.00
N ARG A 125 11.10 -11.59 -8.08
CA ARG A 125 9.84 -10.88 -7.81
C ARG A 125 9.41 -10.14 -9.07
N ARG A 126 8.16 -10.34 -9.50
CA ARG A 126 7.50 -9.45 -10.46
C ARG A 126 6.71 -8.41 -9.69
N SER A 127 7.06 -7.14 -9.84
CA SER A 127 6.31 -6.05 -9.21
C SER A 127 5.18 -5.62 -10.12
N ALA A 128 3.98 -5.36 -9.60
CA ALA A 128 2.89 -4.85 -10.44
C ALA A 128 3.23 -3.50 -11.10
N LEU A 129 4.09 -2.70 -10.46
CA LEU A 129 4.59 -1.45 -11.02
C LEU A 129 5.57 -1.64 -12.18
N GLU A 130 6.21 -2.81 -12.29
CA GLU A 130 7.16 -3.09 -13.38
C GLU A 130 6.43 -3.14 -14.72
N ASP A 131 5.22 -3.73 -14.73
CA ASP A 131 4.32 -3.73 -15.88
C ASP A 131 3.90 -2.29 -16.26
N ASP A 132 3.60 -1.42 -15.28
CA ASP A 132 3.22 -0.02 -15.52
C ASP A 132 4.37 0.82 -16.12
N PHE A 133 5.63 0.54 -15.73
CA PHE A 133 6.80 1.23 -16.28
C PHE A 133 7.14 0.78 -17.70
N GLU A 134 6.87 -0.47 -18.06
CA GLU A 134 7.06 -0.97 -19.44
C GLU A 134 6.08 -0.27 -20.40
N GLU A 135 4.81 -0.10 -20.00
CA GLU A 135 3.78 0.59 -20.80
C GLU A 135 4.13 2.08 -21.04
N ASP A 136 4.64 2.77 -20.01
CA ASP A 136 5.10 4.17 -20.10
C ASP A 136 6.36 4.38 -20.98
N GLU A 137 7.18 3.34 -21.19
CA GLU A 137 8.35 3.41 -22.08
C GLU A 137 7.96 3.11 -23.54
N GLU A 138 6.98 2.24 -23.78
CA GLU A 138 6.41 2.01 -25.12
C GLU A 138 5.76 3.29 -25.70
N ASP A 139 5.06 4.07 -24.86
CA ASP A 139 4.44 5.35 -25.27
C ASP A 139 5.46 6.47 -25.59
N LYS A 140 6.71 6.35 -25.13
CA LYS A 140 7.79 7.33 -25.42
C LYS A 140 8.56 7.00 -26.69
N ASP A 141 8.61 5.74 -27.10
CA ASP A 141 9.31 5.32 -28.32
C ASP A 141 8.46 5.60 -29.59
N ASP A 142 7.13 5.67 -29.45
CA ASP A 142 6.20 6.00 -30.55
C ASP A 142 6.12 7.52 -30.89
N ASN A 143 6.80 8.39 -30.13
CA ASN A 143 6.81 9.83 -30.38
C ASN A 143 8.17 10.37 -30.89
N HIS A 144 9.09 9.50 -31.32
CA HIS A 144 10.41 9.93 -31.77
C HIS A 144 10.67 9.92 -33.28
N ASP A 145 9.62 9.84 -34.13
CA ASP A 145 9.81 9.94 -35.58
C ASP A 145 8.97 11.03 -36.30
N ALA A 146 9.73 11.87 -37.03
CA ALA A 146 9.35 12.85 -38.05
C ALA A 146 8.62 14.15 -37.63
N ARG A 147 9.39 15.16 -37.19
CA ARG A 147 9.10 16.56 -37.59
C ARG A 147 9.85 16.86 -38.89
N PRO A 148 9.20 16.98 -40.06
CA PRO A 148 9.84 17.52 -41.25
C PRO A 148 10.08 19.01 -41.03
N MET A 149 11.35 19.40 -41.14
CA MET A 149 11.78 20.77 -41.28
C MET A 149 11.37 21.23 -42.69
N ASP A 150 10.21 21.88 -42.83
CA ASP A 150 9.83 22.52 -44.09
C ASP A 150 9.89 24.04 -43.96
N THR A 151 10.90 24.59 -44.61
CA THR A 151 11.03 25.99 -44.94
C THR A 151 10.05 26.32 -46.06
N ASP A 152 9.07 27.21 -45.84
CA ASP A 152 8.93 28.47 -46.57
C ASP A 152 7.54 29.14 -46.41
N ASP A 153 7.63 30.47 -46.29
CA ASP A 153 6.66 31.57 -46.31
C ASP A 153 5.13 31.35 -46.38
N ARG A 154 4.44 31.81 -45.32
CA ARG A 154 3.31 32.75 -45.50
C ARG A 154 2.99 33.55 -44.23
N HIS A 155 3.44 34.80 -44.25
CA HIS A 155 3.00 35.96 -43.48
C HIS A 155 1.56 35.86 -42.91
N LYS A 156 1.42 35.91 -41.58
CA LYS A 156 0.26 36.52 -40.89
C LYS A 156 0.67 37.03 -39.51
N GLU A 157 0.96 38.31 -39.44
CA GLU A 157 1.13 39.08 -38.21
C GLU A 157 -0.11 38.97 -37.33
N TYR A 158 0.05 38.49 -36.09
CA TYR A 158 -0.81 38.87 -34.97
C TYR A 158 0.04 39.02 -33.70
N TYR A 159 0.96 39.98 -33.72
CA TYR A 159 1.45 40.59 -32.49
C TYR A 159 0.33 41.44 -31.89
N ARG A 160 -0.41 40.88 -30.93
CA ARG A 160 -1.04 41.67 -29.87
C ARG A 160 -0.77 41.03 -28.52
N GLY A 161 0.39 41.36 -27.96
CA GLY A 161 0.47 41.49 -26.52
C GLY A 161 -0.51 42.57 -26.07
N ARG A 162 -1.38 42.24 -25.11
CA ARG A 162 -1.80 43.19 -24.08
C ARG A 162 -2.35 42.44 -22.88
N SER A 163 -1.57 42.52 -21.81
CA SER A 163 -1.97 42.41 -20.41
C SER A 163 -3.33 43.06 -20.14
N LEU A 164 -4.03 42.59 -19.09
CA LEU A 164 -4.36 43.40 -17.91
C LEU A 164 -5.24 42.61 -16.94
N ALA A 165 -4.81 42.63 -15.68
CA ALA A 165 -5.60 42.34 -14.50
C ALA A 165 -7.00 42.97 -14.60
N ARG A 166 -8.01 42.23 -14.17
CA ARG A 166 -9.32 42.79 -13.90
C ARG A 166 -9.65 42.58 -12.43
N ASP A 167 -9.19 43.56 -11.66
CA ASP A 167 -9.85 44.00 -10.45
C ASP A 167 -11.37 44.02 -10.67
N ARG A 168 -12.09 43.29 -9.82
CA ARG A 168 -13.48 43.60 -9.50
C ARG A 168 -13.59 43.78 -8.00
N GLU A 169 -12.92 44.83 -7.53
CA GLU A 169 -13.35 45.56 -6.36
C GLU A 169 -14.51 46.48 -6.79
N ARG A 170 -15.71 46.18 -6.29
CA ARG A 170 -16.81 47.13 -6.17
C ARG A 170 -17.58 46.81 -4.90
N ASP A 171 -17.04 47.26 -3.79
CA ASP A 171 -17.67 48.27 -2.93
C ASP A 171 -19.18 48.50 -3.19
N ARG A 172 -20.01 48.16 -2.19
CA ARG A 172 -20.57 49.14 -1.23
C ARG A 172 -21.70 48.54 -0.41
N ASP A 173 -21.48 48.56 0.90
CA ASP A 173 -22.40 49.09 1.90
C ASP A 173 -23.86 48.62 1.88
N ARG A 174 -24.20 47.77 2.85
CA ARG A 174 -25.31 48.07 3.75
C ARG A 174 -25.03 47.58 5.17
N GLU A 175 -24.45 48.52 5.91
CA GLU A 175 -24.65 48.81 7.32
C GLU A 175 -25.74 48.03 8.08
N ARG A 176 -25.29 47.55 9.25
CA ARG A 176 -25.85 47.79 10.61
C ARG A 176 -27.09 47.01 11.08
N GLN A 177 -26.95 46.59 12.35
CA GLN A 177 -27.96 46.18 13.35
C GLN A 177 -28.46 44.74 13.15
N ARG A 178 -28.29 43.79 14.07
CA ARG A 178 -28.26 43.83 15.54
C ARG A 178 -27.47 42.64 16.10
#